data_AF-A0A8I1RHJ2-F1
#
_entry.id   AF-A0A8I1RHJ2-F1
#
_cell.length_a   1.000
_cell.length_b   1.000
_cell.length_c   1.000
_cell.angle_alpha   90.00
_cell.angle_beta   90.00
_cell.angle_gamma   90.00
#
_symmetry.space_group_name_H-M   'P 1'
#
loop_
_entity.id
_entity.type
_entity.pdbx_description
1 polymer ?
#
loop_
_entity_poly.entity_id
_entity_poly.type
_entity_poly.pdbx_seq_one_letter_code
_entity_poly.pdbx_strand_id
1 'polypeptide(L)'
;MSQTFEFYDERARAAETEAERAVLDNVRERELRSAKAWREMADRQLLIDAERVKAEEIRAARRAAEVEAAEAARMVEPAEH
;
A
#
# COMPACT_ATOMS: atom_id res chain seq x y z
N MET A 1 -12.39 0.66 11.58
CA MET A 1 -11.47 1.69 11.04
C MET A 1 -10.41 0.97 10.23
N SER A 2 -10.24 1.30 8.95
CA SER A 2 -9.15 0.74 8.13
C SER A 2 -7.81 1.24 8.67
N GLN A 3 -6.85 0.34 8.82
CA GLN A 3 -5.50 0.71 9.26
C GLN A 3 -4.74 1.24 8.04
N THR A 4 -4.59 2.57 7.95
CA THR A 4 -3.91 3.26 6.84
C THR A 4 -2.46 3.60 7.21
N PHE A 5 -1.66 3.99 6.21
CA PHE A 5 -0.32 4.53 6.44
C PHE A 5 -0.36 5.69 7.45
N GLU A 6 -1.28 6.64 7.25
CA GLU A 6 -1.45 7.82 8.11
C GLU A 6 -1.70 7.43 9.57
N PHE A 7 -2.56 6.44 9.80
CA PHE A 7 -2.81 5.94 11.16
C PHE A 7 -1.54 5.41 11.83
N TYR A 8 -0.74 4.62 11.12
CA TYR A 8 0.51 4.09 11.67
C TYR A 8 1.58 5.17 11.83
N ASP A 9 1.67 6.11 10.89
CA ASP A 9 2.61 7.25 10.95
C ASP A 9 2.30 8.17 12.14
N GLU A 10 1.03 8.50 12.37
CA GLU A 10 0.60 9.29 13.53
C GLU A 10 0.99 8.61 14.85
N ARG A 11 0.79 7.28 14.95
CA ARG A 11 1.17 6.49 16.12
C ARG A 11 2.69 6.45 16.33
N ALA A 12 3.45 6.32 15.25
CA ALA A 12 4.91 6.38 15.30
C ALA A 12 5.39 7.74 15.85
N ARG A 13 4.89 8.84 15.28
CA ARG A 13 5.23 10.21 15.72
C ARG A 13 4.84 10.50 17.16
N ALA A 14 3.67 10.01 17.58
CA ALA A 14 3.23 10.14 18.98
C ALA A 14 4.21 9.44 19.93
N ALA A 15 4.62 8.20 19.61
CA ALA A 15 5.61 7.48 20.40
C ALA A 15 7.00 8.15 20.37
N GLU A 16 7.43 8.68 19.22
CA GLU A 16 8.68 9.48 19.10
C GLU A 16 8.63 10.71 20.02
N THR A 17 7.51 11.44 20.02
CA THR A 17 7.30 12.62 20.88
C THR A 17 7.32 12.26 22.36
N GLU A 18 6.71 11.14 22.75
CA GLU A 18 6.72 10.69 24.14
C GLU A 18 8.11 10.17 24.57
N ALA A 19 8.88 9.57 23.66
CA ALA A 19 10.28 9.21 23.92
C ALA A 19 11.15 10.46 24.17
N GLU A 20 10.95 11.54 23.42
CA GLU A 20 11.66 12.81 23.61
C GLU A 20 11.35 13.46 24.97
N ARG A 21 10.09 13.35 25.42
CA ARG A 21 9.63 13.87 26.72
C ARG A 21 10.00 12.98 27.91
N ALA A 22 10.38 11.73 27.65
CA ALA A 22 10.69 10.77 28.70
C ALA A 22 11.92 11.20 29.52
N VAL A 23 11.70 11.32 30.83
CA VAL A 23 12.73 11.65 31.82
C VAL A 23 13.58 10.42 32.17
N LEU A 24 12.97 9.24 32.18
CA LEU A 24 13.64 7.98 32.50
C LEU A 24 14.04 7.26 31.20
N ASP A 25 15.28 6.77 31.15
CA ASP A 25 15.82 6.08 29.97
C ASP A 25 15.03 4.82 29.63
N ASN A 26 14.56 4.07 30.63
CA ASN A 26 13.75 2.87 30.40
C ASN A 26 12.39 3.19 29.74
N VAL A 27 11.81 4.36 30.02
CA VAL A 27 10.58 4.83 29.38
C VAL A 27 10.90 5.27 27.96
N ARG A 28 11.98 6.05 27.77
CA ARG A 28 12.44 6.47 26.43
C ARG A 28 12.65 5.27 25.52
N GLU A 29 13.39 4.26 25.98
CA GLU A 29 13.64 3.05 25.19
C GLU A 29 12.36 2.28 24.85
N ARG A 30 11.40 2.21 25.78
CA ARG A 30 10.10 1.59 25.50
C ARG A 30 9.37 2.34 24.40
N GLU A 31 9.29 3.66 24.49
CA GLU A 31 8.62 4.47 23.48
C GLU A 31 9.30 4.40 22.12
N LEU A 32 10.65 4.39 22.07
CA LEU A 32 11.38 4.19 20.83
C LEU A 32 11.12 2.82 20.20
N ARG A 33 10.96 1.75 20.99
CA ARG A 33 10.56 0.43 20.48
C ARG A 33 9.14 0.46 19.92
N SER A 34 8.21 1.15 20.59
CA SER A 34 6.85 1.35 20.09
C SER A 34 6.86 2.11 18.77
N ALA A 35 7.59 3.24 18.71
CA ALA A 35 7.75 4.03 17.50
C ALA A 35 8.27 3.19 16.33
N LYS A 36 9.32 2.38 16.57
CA LYS A 36 9.87 1.48 15.56
C LYS A 36 8.82 0.49 15.04
N ALA A 37 8.07 -0.16 15.93
CA ALA A 37 7.02 -1.10 15.52
C ALA A 37 5.93 -0.42 14.67
N TRP A 38 5.54 0.80 15.03
CA TRP A 38 4.58 1.58 14.26
C TRP A 38 5.12 2.00 12.88
N ARG A 39 6.39 2.43 12.81
CA ARG A 39 7.07 2.73 11.53
C ARG A 39 7.09 1.53 10.61
N GLU A 40 7.46 0.35 11.11
CA GLU A 40 7.46 -0.90 10.32
C GLU A 40 6.07 -1.28 9.81
N MET A 41 4.99 -0.94 10.54
CA MET A 41 3.62 -1.11 10.05
C MET A 41 3.25 -0.09 8.98
N ALA A 42 3.66 1.17 9.15
CA ALA A 42 3.44 2.22 8.16
C ALA A 42 4.13 1.87 6.82
N ASP A 43 5.40 1.47 6.87
CA ASP A 43 6.17 1.09 5.69
C ASP A 43 5.54 -0.11 4.97
N ARG A 44 5.10 -1.12 5.71
CA ARG A 44 4.38 -2.26 5.13
C ARG A 44 3.08 -1.84 4.45
N GLN A 45 2.36 -0.88 5.03
CA GLN A 45 1.12 -0.38 4.44
C GLN A 45 1.39 0.35 3.11
N LEU A 46 2.46 1.14 3.02
CA LEU A 46 2.88 1.76 1.75
C LEU A 46 3.21 0.72 0.67
N LEU A 47 3.89 -0.37 1.04
CA LEU A 47 4.20 -1.45 0.11
C LEU A 47 2.92 -2.11 -0.42
N ILE A 48 1.96 -2.41 0.47
CA ILE A 48 0.67 -2.99 0.09
C ILE A 48 -0.10 -2.05 -0.86
N ASP A 49 -0.12 -0.75 -0.56
CA ASP A 49 -0.80 0.23 -1.40
C ASP A 49 -0.14 0.33 -2.78
N ALA A 50 1.19 0.33 -2.85
CA ALA A 50 1.93 0.32 -4.11
C ALA A 50 1.69 -0.96 -4.93
N GLU A 51 1.69 -2.13 -4.28
CA GLU A 51 1.39 -3.40 -4.93
C GLU A 51 -0.04 -3.45 -5.47
N ARG A 52 -1.00 -2.88 -4.74
CA ARG A 52 -2.38 -2.78 -5.19
C ARG A 52 -2.50 -1.94 -6.46
N VAL A 53 -1.87 -0.77 -6.52
CA VAL A 53 -1.85 0.08 -7.72
C VAL A 53 -1.26 -0.68 -8.90
N LYS A 54 -0.10 -1.31 -8.71
CA LYS A 54 0.54 -2.13 -9.76
C LYS A 54 -0.35 -3.28 -10.24
N ALA A 55 -1.04 -3.96 -9.33
CA ALA A 55 -1.95 -5.04 -9.68
C ALA A 55 -3.20 -4.53 -10.44
N GLU A 56 -3.66 -3.32 -10.16
CA GLU A 56 -4.74 -2.68 -10.92
C GLU A 56 -4.31 -2.31 -12.34
N GLU A 57 -3.12 -1.74 -12.50
CA GLU A 57 -2.53 -1.43 -13.81
C GLU A 57 -2.39 -2.68 -14.68
N ILE A 58 -1.82 -3.76 -14.13
CA ILE A 58 -1.65 -5.04 -14.85
C ILE A 58 -3.01 -5.61 -15.26
N ARG A 59 -4.01 -5.58 -14.36
CA ARG A 59 -5.37 -6.05 -14.68
C ARG A 59 -6.03 -5.18 -15.74
N ALA A 60 -5.83 -3.87 -15.72
CA ALA A 60 -6.35 -2.97 -16.74
C ALA A 60 -5.71 -3.22 -18.11
N ALA A 61 -4.38 -3.36 -18.16
CA ALA A 61 -3.65 -3.69 -19.38
C ALA A 61 -4.09 -5.02 -19.99
N ARG A 62 -4.28 -6.04 -19.15
CA ARG A 62 -4.80 -7.35 -19.60
C ARG A 62 -6.19 -7.24 -20.20
N ARG A 63 -7.12 -6.51 -19.54
CA ARG A 63 -8.47 -6.29 -20.07
C ARG A 63 -8.45 -5.55 -21.40
N ALA A 64 -7.60 -4.54 -21.54
CA ALA A 64 -7.45 -3.82 -22.81
C ALA A 64 -6.96 -4.76 -23.92
N ALA A 65 -5.92 -5.57 -23.67
CA ALA A 65 -5.41 -6.54 -24.64
C ALA A 65 -6.46 -7.61 -25.02
N GLU A 66 -7.27 -8.06 -24.07
CA GLU A 66 -8.36 -9.00 -24.33
C GLU A 66 -9.46 -8.38 -25.22
N VAL A 67 -9.79 -7.10 -25.02
CA VAL A 67 -10.73 -6.35 -25.87
C VAL A 67 -10.19 -6.18 -27.30
N GLU A 68 -8.94 -5.71 -27.44
CA GLU A 68 -8.30 -5.56 -28.75
C GLU A 68 -8.22 -6.88 -29.51
N ALA A 69 -7.89 -7.98 -28.82
CA ALA A 69 -7.86 -9.31 -29.42
C ALA A 69 -9.25 -9.78 -29.87
N ALA A 70 -10.30 -9.51 -29.09
CA ALA A 70 -11.67 -9.83 -29.44
C ALA A 70 -12.17 -9.01 -30.64
N GLU A 71 -11.81 -7.73 -30.72
CA GLU A 71 -12.14 -6.86 -31.85
C GLU A 71 -11.41 -7.31 -33.13
N ALA A 72 -10.12 -7.63 -33.02
CA ALA A 72 -9.34 -8.16 -34.14
C ALA A 72 -9.93 -9.50 -34.64
N ALA A 73 -10.30 -10.41 -33.74
CA ALA A 73 -10.94 -11.67 -34.11
C ALA A 73 -12.27 -11.46 -34.84
N ARG A 74 -13.09 -10.51 -34.37
CA ARG A 74 -14.37 -10.14 -35.00
C ARG A 74 -14.19 -9.52 -36.39
N MET A 75 -13.09 -8.82 -36.64
CA MET A 75 -12.77 -8.26 -37.96
C MET A 75 -12.24 -9.31 -38.95
N VAL A 76 -11.76 -10.45 -38.46
CA VAL A 76 -11.18 -11.53 -39.28
C VAL A 76 -12.21 -12.62 -39.62
N GLU A 77 -13.31 -12.77 -38.87
CA GLU A 77 -14.46 -13.59 -39.31
C GLU A 77 -15.14 -12.92 -40.52
N PRO A 78 -15.05 -13.49 -41.74
CA PRO A 78 -15.77 -12.95 -42.88
C PRO A 78 -17.27 -13.19 -42.64
N ALA A 79 -18.11 -12.23 -43.02
CA ALA A 79 -19.55 -12.41 -43.08
C ALA A 79 -19.85 -13.61 -43.98
N GLU A 80 -20.16 -14.76 -43.39
CA GLU A 80 -20.65 -15.92 -44.12
C GLU A 80 -21.93 -15.48 -44.84
N HIS A 81 -21.87 -15.54 -46.18
CA HIS A 81 -22.89 -15.02 -47.09
C HIS A 81 -23.52 -16.15 -47.90
#